data_AF-A0A511V826-F1
#
_entry.id   AF-A0A511V826-F1
#
_cell.length_a   1.000
_cell.length_b   1.000
_cell.length_c   1.000
_cell.angle_alpha   90.00
_cell.angle_beta   90.00
_cell.angle_gamma   90.00
#
_symmetry.space_group_name_H-M   'P 1'
#
loop_
_entity.id
_entity.type
_entity.pdbx_description
1 polymer ?
#
loop_
_entity_poly.entity_id
_entity_poly.type
_entity_poly.pdbx_seq_one_letter_code
_entity_poly.pdbx_strand_id
1 'polypeptide(L)'
;MNRGGSKKARKPIATAVYDKFGERAYQNLMRRLELVQKAIALELERCTYDKKCILAMSAGVSVQTLYRWTDIYKKYGLLGLIPKKMRDELKYGKQAKQFRSMDRRAVEYIVSMYQQSPPPSVLSIYKKLLIVAEEKGWRIGSVSTCYRIIRQLASSNGPNLDS
;
A
#
# COMPACT_ATOMS: atom_id res chain seq x y z
N MET A 1 22.93 3.40 -30.25
CA MET A 1 21.64 2.67 -30.34
C MET A 1 21.00 2.58 -28.97
N ASN A 2 19.72 2.95 -28.92
CA ASN A 2 18.92 3.28 -27.74
C ASN A 2 18.46 2.03 -26.95
N ARG A 3 18.51 2.06 -25.61
CA ARG A 3 17.59 1.29 -24.75
C ARG A 3 17.14 2.17 -23.59
N GLY A 4 16.38 3.21 -23.93
CA GLY A 4 15.57 3.96 -22.97
C GLY A 4 14.50 3.05 -22.38
N GLY A 5 14.78 2.46 -21.22
CA GLY A 5 13.78 1.77 -20.42
C GLY A 5 12.68 2.77 -20.07
N SER A 6 11.50 2.59 -20.65
CA SER A 6 10.31 3.37 -20.34
C SER A 6 10.01 3.25 -18.85
N LYS A 7 10.46 4.24 -18.07
CA LYS A 7 10.07 4.43 -16.67
C LYS A 7 8.56 4.68 -16.71
N LYS A 8 7.74 3.64 -16.52
CA LYS A 8 6.29 3.78 -16.29
C LYS A 8 6.09 4.96 -15.35
N ALA A 9 5.52 6.06 -15.85
CA ALA A 9 5.36 7.28 -15.09
C ALA A 9 4.69 6.92 -13.76
N ARG A 10 5.36 7.21 -12.64
CA ARG A 10 4.78 6.95 -11.32
C ARG A 10 3.49 7.77 -11.26
N LYS A 11 2.34 7.10 -11.21
CA LYS A 11 1.05 7.78 -11.01
C LYS A 11 1.17 8.73 -9.81
N PRO A 12 0.67 9.98 -9.91
CA PRO A 12 0.67 10.90 -8.79
C PRO A 12 0.01 10.24 -7.56
N ILE A 13 0.59 10.47 -6.38
CA ILE A 13 0.14 9.84 -5.12
C ILE A 13 -1.36 10.07 -4.89
N ALA A 14 -1.87 11.27 -5.21
CA ALA A 14 -3.28 11.62 -5.06
C ALA A 14 -4.19 10.76 -5.96
N THR A 15 -3.80 10.55 -7.22
CA THR A 15 -4.51 9.67 -8.15
C THR A 15 -4.50 8.22 -7.67
N ALA A 16 -3.37 7.75 -7.13
CA ALA A 16 -3.30 6.40 -6.56
C ALA A 16 -4.20 6.22 -5.32
N VAL A 17 -4.42 7.29 -4.53
CA VAL A 17 -5.38 7.28 -3.43
C VAL A 17 -6.82 7.22 -3.96
N TYR A 18 -7.15 8.04 -4.95
CA TYR A 18 -8.47 8.03 -5.58
C TYR A 18 -8.80 6.67 -6.19
N ASP A 19 -7.92 6.14 -7.04
CA ASP A 19 -8.11 4.87 -7.74
C ASP A 19 -8.34 3.69 -6.77
N LYS A 20 -7.70 3.71 -5.59
CA LYS A 20 -7.70 2.57 -4.65
C LYS A 20 -8.72 2.69 -3.52
N PHE A 21 -8.97 3.91 -3.01
CA PHE A 21 -9.80 4.12 -1.82
C PHE A 21 -11.02 5.01 -2.09
N GLY A 22 -11.20 5.44 -3.33
CA GLY A 22 -12.33 6.24 -3.77
C GLY A 22 -12.24 7.72 -3.43
N GLU A 23 -13.28 8.45 -3.85
CA GLU A 23 -13.36 9.90 -3.79
C GLU A 23 -13.27 10.44 -2.35
N ARG A 24 -13.98 9.83 -1.40
CA ARG A 24 -13.98 10.31 0.00
C ARG A 24 -12.57 10.32 0.61
N ALA A 25 -11.75 9.32 0.28
CA ALA A 25 -10.37 9.25 0.74
C ALA A 25 -9.49 10.32 0.11
N TYR A 26 -9.70 10.57 -1.18
CA TYR A 26 -9.04 11.66 -1.92
C TYR A 26 -9.41 13.03 -1.34
N GLN A 27 -10.70 13.31 -1.14
CA GLN A 27 -11.18 14.59 -0.58
C GLN A 27 -10.59 14.85 0.81
N ASN A 28 -10.53 13.81 1.66
CA ASN A 28 -9.87 13.92 2.97
C ASN A 28 -8.37 14.23 2.87
N LEU A 29 -7.67 13.63 1.90
CA LEU A 29 -6.25 13.93 1.66
C LEU A 29 -6.05 15.37 1.20
N MET A 30 -6.88 15.85 0.28
CA MET A 30 -6.81 17.22 -0.23
C MET A 30 -7.17 18.25 0.83
N ARG A 31 -8.20 18.00 1.65
CA ARG A 31 -8.53 18.85 2.81
C ARG A 31 -7.36 18.97 3.79
N ARG A 32 -6.65 17.87 4.07
CA ARG A 32 -5.45 17.91 4.93
C ARG A 32 -4.32 18.70 4.30
N LEU A 33 -4.10 18.53 2.99
CA LEU A 33 -3.08 19.26 2.25
C LEU A 33 -3.32 20.77 2.31
N GLU A 34 -4.55 21.20 2.06
CA GLU A 34 -4.93 22.62 2.10
C GLU A 34 -4.67 23.22 3.50
N LEU A 35 -5.09 22.53 4.56
CA LEU A 35 -4.87 22.99 5.93
C LEU A 35 -3.39 23.13 6.27
N VAL A 36 -2.57 22.17 5.83
CA VAL A 36 -1.13 22.22 6.06
C VAL A 36 -0.47 23.34 5.27
N GLN A 37 -0.87 23.57 4.02
CA GLN A 37 -0.36 24.68 3.22
C GLN A 37 -0.68 26.03 3.85
N LYS A 38 -1.92 26.22 4.33
CA LYS A 38 -2.31 27.42 5.10
C LYS A 38 -1.47 27.54 6.37
N ALA A 39 -1.29 26.45 7.12
CA ALA A 39 -0.49 26.47 8.34
C ALA A 39 0.99 26.81 8.09
N ILE A 40 1.57 26.37 6.98
CA ILE A 40 2.94 26.71 6.57
C ILE A 40 3.03 28.19 6.18
N ALA A 41 2.05 28.72 5.44
CA ALA A 41 2.04 30.13 5.05
C ALA A 41 2.06 31.06 6.28
N LEU A 42 1.34 30.68 7.35
CA LEU A 42 1.31 31.41 8.62
C LEU A 42 2.64 31.46 9.37
N GLU A 43 3.62 30.62 9.03
CA GLU A 43 4.92 30.56 9.74
C GLU A 43 5.78 31.81 9.54
N LEU A 44 5.52 32.58 8.49
CA LEU A 44 6.21 33.83 8.22
C LEU A 44 5.51 35.04 8.87
N GLU A 45 4.33 34.84 9.44
CA GLU A 45 3.51 35.92 9.99
C GLU A 45 3.75 36.12 11.49
N ARG A 46 3.54 37.34 11.98
CA ARG A 46 3.43 37.60 13.43
C ARG A 46 2.24 36.85 14.03
N CYS A 47 2.37 36.47 15.30
CA CYS A 47 1.37 35.71 16.07
C CYS A 47 0.99 34.37 15.40
N THR A 48 1.98 33.65 14.86
CA THR A 48 1.81 32.37 14.17
C THR A 48 0.99 31.36 14.97
N TYR A 49 1.22 31.29 16.29
CA TYR A 49 0.55 30.32 17.15
C TYR A 49 -0.97 30.54 17.19
N ASP A 50 -1.41 31.77 17.49
CA ASP A 50 -2.84 32.11 17.58
C ASP A 50 -3.55 31.90 16.24
N LYS A 51 -2.91 32.27 15.13
CA LYS A 51 -3.45 32.05 13.78
C LYS A 51 -3.58 30.57 13.46
N LYS A 52 -2.61 29.73 13.85
CA LYS A 52 -2.70 28.26 13.71
C LYS A 52 -3.78 27.67 14.62
N CYS A 53 -4.02 28.24 15.81
CA CYS A 53 -5.12 27.85 16.68
C CYS A 53 -6.49 28.13 16.04
N ILE A 54 -6.69 29.34 15.52
CA ILE A 54 -7.93 29.73 14.81
C ILE A 54 -8.15 28.84 13.58
N LEU A 55 -7.10 28.59 12.80
CA LEU A 55 -7.16 27.70 11.63
C LEU A 55 -7.56 26.27 12.01
N ALA A 56 -6.99 25.72 13.09
CA ALA A 56 -7.33 24.38 13.56
C ALA A 56 -8.79 24.30 14.04
N MET A 57 -9.22 25.27 14.85
CA MET A 57 -10.58 25.34 15.39
C MET A 57 -11.64 25.48 14.28
N SER A 58 -11.45 26.41 13.34
CA SER A 58 -12.36 26.60 12.20
C SER A 58 -12.46 25.37 11.30
N ALA A 59 -11.39 24.58 11.21
CA ALA A 59 -11.35 23.33 10.45
C ALA A 59 -11.87 22.11 11.23
N GLY A 60 -12.23 22.26 12.51
CA GLY A 60 -12.69 21.18 13.38
C GLY A 60 -11.60 20.14 13.71
N VAL A 61 -10.33 20.56 13.77
CA VAL A 61 -9.20 19.69 14.13
C VAL A 61 -8.46 20.25 15.35
N SER A 62 -7.81 19.38 16.13
CA SER A 62 -6.99 19.87 17.25
C SER A 62 -5.74 20.57 16.74
N VAL A 63 -5.28 21.59 17.49
CA VAL A 63 -4.03 22.30 17.20
C VAL A 63 -2.86 21.32 17.09
N GLN A 64 -2.76 20.37 18.03
CA GLN A 64 -1.75 19.30 18.00
C GLN A 64 -1.80 18.47 16.70
N THR A 65 -3.00 18.18 16.18
CA THR A 65 -3.15 17.45 14.92
C THR A 65 -2.61 18.26 13.75
N LEU A 66 -2.91 19.56 13.70
CA LEU A 66 -2.43 20.45 12.65
C LEU A 66 -0.90 20.56 12.64
N TYR A 67 -0.28 20.74 13.81
CA TYR A 67 1.18 20.74 13.96
C TYR A 67 1.79 19.42 13.50
N ARG A 68 1.28 18.29 14.01
CA ARG A 68 1.74 16.95 13.62
C ARG A 68 1.64 16.72 12.11
N TRP A 69 0.54 17.13 11.48
CA TRP A 69 0.40 17.02 10.02
C TRP A 69 1.39 17.91 9.28
N THR A 70 1.63 19.13 9.76
CA THR A 70 2.59 20.07 9.18
C THR A 70 4.01 19.50 9.21
N ASP A 71 4.45 18.99 10.37
CA ASP A 71 5.79 18.41 10.54
C ASP A 71 5.99 17.18 9.65
N ILE A 72 4.98 16.29 9.63
CA ILE A 72 5.01 15.09 8.81
C ILE A 72 5.00 15.43 7.31
N TYR A 73 4.28 16.46 6.90
CA TYR A 73 4.27 16.93 5.52
C TYR A 73 5.61 17.55 5.10
N LYS A 74 6.22 18.38 5.95
CA LYS A 74 7.56 18.93 5.69
C LYS A 74 8.59 17.82 5.49
N LYS A 75 8.47 16.72 6.24
CA LYS A 75 9.40 15.59 6.17
C LYS A 75 9.14 14.61 5.02
N TYR A 76 7.87 14.36 4.67
CA TYR A 76 7.49 13.26 3.76
C TYR A 76 6.58 13.69 2.60
N GLY A 77 6.31 14.98 2.45
CA GLY A 77 5.37 15.53 1.48
C GLY A 77 3.96 14.96 1.64
N LEU A 78 3.24 14.85 0.52
CA LEU A 78 1.86 14.34 0.49
C LEU A 78 1.73 12.91 1.04
N LEU A 79 2.78 12.08 0.90
CA LEU A 79 2.83 10.74 1.48
C LEU A 79 2.73 10.79 3.00
N GLY A 80 3.21 11.85 3.64
CA GLY A 80 3.09 12.06 5.08
C GLY A 80 1.64 12.12 5.57
N LEU A 81 0.75 12.72 4.77
CA LEU A 81 -0.63 13.02 5.14
C LEU A 81 -1.60 11.85 4.96
N ILE A 82 -1.17 10.81 4.25
CA ILE A 82 -1.96 9.59 4.06
C ILE A 82 -1.91 8.75 5.34
N PRO A 83 -3.06 8.25 5.85
CA PRO A 83 -3.09 7.34 6.99
C PRO A 83 -2.18 6.13 6.82
N LYS A 84 -1.50 5.71 7.90
CA LYS A 84 -0.53 4.59 7.85
C LYS A 84 -1.10 3.34 7.16
N LYS A 85 -2.31 2.90 7.54
CA LYS A 85 -2.99 1.74 6.92
C LYS A 85 -3.10 1.86 5.40
N MET A 86 -3.56 3.02 4.91
CA MET A 86 -3.68 3.28 3.47
C MET A 86 -2.31 3.35 2.78
N ARG A 87 -1.29 3.94 3.41
CA ARG A 87 0.08 3.96 2.84
C ARG A 87 0.66 2.57 2.70
N ASP A 88 0.47 1.77 3.73
CA ASP A 88 0.88 0.38 3.76
C ASP A 88 0.19 -0.32 2.58
N GLU A 89 -1.13 -0.20 2.44
CA GLU A 89 -1.87 -0.75 1.31
C GLU A 89 -1.45 -0.20 -0.06
N LEU A 90 -1.09 1.08 -0.19
CA LEU A 90 -0.55 1.66 -1.44
C LEU A 90 0.80 1.07 -1.80
N LYS A 91 1.68 0.86 -0.81
CA LYS A 91 2.95 0.14 -1.00
C LYS A 91 2.69 -1.33 -1.38
N TYR A 92 1.68 -1.94 -0.77
CA TYR A 92 1.25 -3.31 -1.05
C TYR A 92 0.44 -3.44 -2.35
N GLY A 93 0.17 -2.36 -3.09
CA GLY A 93 -0.46 -2.41 -4.42
C GLY A 93 0.33 -3.18 -5.48
N LYS A 94 1.57 -3.59 -5.18
CA LYS A 94 2.36 -4.54 -5.99
C LYS A 94 3.14 -5.58 -5.18
N GLN A 95 3.19 -5.45 -3.85
CA GLN A 95 3.80 -6.45 -3.00
C GLN A 95 2.66 -7.18 -2.32
N ALA A 96 2.32 -8.34 -2.90
CA ALA A 96 1.54 -9.37 -2.24
C ALA A 96 1.91 -9.39 -0.76
N LYS A 97 0.88 -9.37 0.11
CA LYS A 97 0.99 -9.55 1.56
C LYS A 97 2.18 -10.47 1.83
N GLN A 98 3.32 -9.93 2.28
CA GLN A 98 4.50 -10.75 2.46
C GLN A 98 4.14 -11.77 3.54
N PHE A 99 3.93 -13.02 3.14
CA PHE A 99 3.59 -14.09 4.05
C PHE A 99 4.80 -14.24 4.97
N ARG A 100 4.72 -13.70 6.19
CA ARG A 100 5.88 -13.61 7.10
C ARG A 100 6.53 -14.97 7.37
N SER A 101 5.80 -16.06 7.16
CA SER A 101 6.26 -17.43 7.30
C SER A 101 6.93 -17.99 6.04
N MET A 102 6.98 -17.25 4.93
CA MET A 102 7.39 -17.78 3.63
C MET A 102 8.27 -16.77 2.89
N ASP A 103 9.34 -17.26 2.28
CA ASP A 103 10.23 -16.44 1.49
C ASP A 103 9.55 -16.01 0.19
N ARG A 104 9.97 -14.86 -0.32
CA ARG A 104 9.39 -14.29 -1.54
C ARG A 104 9.49 -15.24 -2.72
N ARG A 105 10.63 -15.94 -2.88
CA ARG A 105 10.86 -16.92 -3.96
C ARG A 105 9.92 -18.12 -3.86
N ALA A 106 9.60 -18.57 -2.64
CA ALA A 106 8.62 -19.63 -2.42
C ALA A 106 7.19 -19.19 -2.79
N VAL A 107 6.82 -17.94 -2.50
CA VAL A 107 5.53 -17.38 -2.95
C VAL A 107 5.47 -17.27 -4.48
N GLU A 108 6.54 -16.78 -5.12
CA GLU A 108 6.64 -16.68 -6.58
C GLU A 108 6.54 -18.07 -7.25
N TYR A 109 7.13 -19.10 -6.64
CA TYR A 109 7.01 -20.48 -7.10
C TYR A 109 5.55 -20.98 -7.06
N ILE A 110 4.85 -20.75 -5.95
CA ILE A 110 3.41 -21.11 -5.82
C ILE A 110 2.59 -20.42 -6.92
N VAL A 111 2.82 -19.13 -7.15
CA VAL A 111 2.11 -18.34 -8.17
C VAL A 111 2.35 -18.94 -9.56
N SER A 112 3.61 -19.21 -9.91
CA SER A 112 3.97 -19.79 -11.21
C SER A 112 3.32 -21.16 -11.44
N MET A 113 3.35 -22.02 -10.42
CA MET A 113 2.71 -23.34 -10.48
C MET A 113 1.20 -23.24 -10.65
N TYR A 114 0.54 -22.34 -9.93
CA TYR A 114 -0.91 -22.14 -10.03
C TYR A 114 -1.35 -21.53 -11.37
N GLN A 115 -0.46 -20.84 -12.08
CA GLN A 115 -0.74 -20.27 -13.41
C GLN A 115 -0.63 -21.29 -14.56
N GLN A 116 -0.16 -22.52 -14.28
CA GLN A 116 -0.16 -23.60 -15.27
C GLN A 116 -1.60 -23.98 -15.64
N SER A 117 -1.81 -24.42 -16.89
CA SER A 117 -3.13 -24.87 -17.36
C SER A 117 -3.08 -26.36 -17.73
N PRO A 118 -3.86 -27.23 -17.08
CA PRO A 118 -4.71 -26.95 -15.91
C PRO A 118 -3.88 -26.70 -14.64
N PRO A 119 -4.39 -25.91 -13.67
CA PRO A 119 -3.67 -25.64 -12.44
C PRO A 119 -3.56 -26.92 -11.60
N PRO A 120 -2.36 -27.28 -11.11
CA PRO A 120 -2.20 -28.40 -10.19
C PRO A 120 -2.95 -28.14 -8.87
N SER A 121 -3.36 -29.20 -8.20
CA SER A 121 -4.01 -29.08 -6.88
C SER A 121 -3.09 -28.39 -5.87
N VAL A 122 -3.68 -27.64 -4.93
CA VAL A 122 -2.93 -26.93 -3.88
C VAL A 122 -1.96 -27.85 -3.12
N LEU A 123 -2.40 -29.09 -2.86
CA LEU A 123 -1.58 -30.10 -2.21
C LEU A 123 -0.38 -30.53 -3.07
N SER A 124 -0.58 -30.66 -4.39
CA SER A 124 0.51 -30.96 -5.33
C SER A 124 1.53 -29.83 -5.39
N ILE A 125 1.06 -28.58 -5.43
CA ILE A 125 1.92 -27.39 -5.39
C ILE A 125 2.74 -27.37 -4.10
N TYR A 126 2.11 -27.65 -2.94
CA TYR A 126 2.80 -27.66 -1.65
C TYR A 126 3.85 -28.78 -1.54
N LYS A 127 3.55 -29.99 -2.04
CA LYS A 127 4.53 -31.10 -2.09
C LYS A 127 5.75 -30.74 -2.94
N LYS A 128 5.55 -30.15 -4.12
CA LYS A 128 6.65 -29.70 -4.98
C LYS A 128 7.43 -28.54 -4.36
N LEU A 129 6.73 -27.62 -3.68
CA LEU A 129 7.37 -26.53 -2.96
C LEU A 129 8.28 -27.03 -1.83
N LEU A 130 7.89 -28.07 -1.09
CA LEU A 130 8.72 -28.67 -0.05
C LEU A 130 10.07 -29.14 -0.60
N ILE A 131 10.05 -29.88 -1.71
CA ILE A 131 11.25 -30.41 -2.37
C ILE A 131 12.17 -29.25 -2.81
N VAL A 132 11.61 -28.27 -3.52
CA VAL A 132 12.40 -27.12 -4.02
C VAL A 132 12.89 -26.26 -2.86
N ALA A 133 12.13 -26.14 -1.77
CA ALA A 133 12.53 -25.37 -0.60
C ALA A 133 13.70 -26.02 0.13
N GLU A 134 13.74 -27.35 0.22
CA GLU A 134 14.86 -28.12 0.77
C GLU A 134 16.13 -27.91 -0.08
N GLU A 135 16.03 -28.03 -1.40
CA GLU A 135 17.16 -27.80 -2.32
C GLU A 135 17.69 -26.36 -2.30
N LYS A 136 16.80 -25.38 -2.15
CA LYS A 136 17.12 -23.95 -2.28
C LYS A 136 17.25 -23.22 -0.95
N GLY A 137 17.07 -23.92 0.18
CA GLY A 137 17.09 -23.34 1.52
C GLY A 137 16.02 -22.28 1.74
N TRP A 138 14.83 -22.40 1.12
CA TRP A 138 13.76 -21.42 1.28
C TRP A 138 12.95 -21.70 2.54
N ARG A 139 12.67 -20.65 3.31
CA ARG A 139 11.67 -20.74 4.37
C ARG A 139 10.28 -20.82 3.76
N ILE A 140 9.51 -21.82 4.17
CA ILE A 140 8.13 -22.02 3.75
C ILE A 140 7.18 -22.03 4.93
N GLY A 141 5.96 -21.56 4.70
CA GLY A 141 4.86 -21.66 5.67
C GLY A 141 4.14 -23.00 5.57
N SER A 142 3.12 -23.19 6.40
CA SER A 142 2.26 -24.38 6.35
C SER A 142 1.47 -24.49 5.05
N VAL A 143 0.92 -25.68 4.80
CA VAL A 143 -0.03 -25.92 3.70
C VAL A 143 -1.21 -24.94 3.73
N SER A 144 -1.70 -24.57 4.92
CA SER A 144 -2.77 -23.58 5.08
C SER A 144 -2.36 -22.19 4.58
N THR A 145 -1.08 -21.82 4.71
CA THR A 145 -0.54 -20.59 4.12
C THR A 145 -0.52 -20.67 2.60
N CYS A 146 -0.18 -21.83 2.03
CA CYS A 146 -0.27 -22.08 0.59
C CYS A 146 -1.71 -21.91 0.08
N TYR A 147 -2.70 -22.49 0.78
CA TYR A 147 -4.13 -22.28 0.48
C TYR A 147 -4.53 -20.81 0.51
N ARG A 148 -4.06 -20.03 1.49
CA ARG A 148 -4.36 -18.59 1.58
C ARG A 148 -3.75 -17.80 0.42
N ILE A 149 -2.55 -18.15 -0.02
CA ILE A 149 -1.90 -17.56 -1.21
C ILE A 149 -2.76 -17.81 -2.43
N ILE A 150 -3.11 -19.06 -2.69
CA ILE A 150 -3.88 -19.46 -3.87
C ILE A 150 -5.29 -18.85 -3.85
N ARG A 151 -5.95 -18.81 -2.69
CA ARG A 151 -7.25 -18.13 -2.55
C ARG A 151 -7.16 -16.65 -2.91
N GLN A 152 -6.11 -15.95 -2.47
CA GLN A 152 -5.89 -14.55 -2.86
C GLN A 152 -5.66 -14.39 -4.36
N LEU A 153 -4.95 -15.32 -5.00
CA LEU A 153 -4.74 -15.30 -6.45
C LEU A 153 -6.05 -15.54 -7.20
N ALA A 154 -6.86 -16.51 -6.77
CA ALA A 154 -8.17 -16.80 -7.34
C ALA A 154 -9.13 -15.61 -7.20
N SER A 155 -9.19 -14.97 -6.02
CA SER A 155 -9.99 -13.75 -5.81
C SER A 155 -9.48 -12.53 -6.58
N SER A 156 -8.22 -12.53 -7.01
CA SER A 156 -7.64 -11.42 -7.80
C SER A 156 -7.73 -11.65 -9.31
N ASN A 157 -7.92 -12.89 -9.75
CA ASN A 157 -7.90 -13.30 -11.18
C ASN A 157 -9.19 -14.01 -11.65
N GLY A 158 -10.28 -14.04 -10.87
CA GLY A 158 -11.50 -14.77 -11.23
C GLY A 158 -12.76 -13.88 -11.25
N PRO A 159 -13.68 -14.07 -12.22
CA PRO A 159 -15.06 -13.62 -12.09
C PRO A 159 -15.74 -14.40 -10.94
N ASN A 160 -16.73 -13.76 -10.30
CA ASN A 160 -17.54 -14.35 -9.24
C ASN A 160 -17.96 -15.79 -9.56
N LEU A 161 -17.56 -16.73 -8.71
CA LEU A 161 -18.11 -18.09 -8.65
C LEU A 161 -18.53 -18.33 -7.19
N ASP A 162 -19.67 -17.74 -6.84
CA ASP A 162 -20.56 -18.29 -5.82
C ASP A 162 -21.48 -19.28 -6.55
N SER A 163 -21.32 -20.56 -6.28
CA SER A 163 -22.34 -21.65 -6.24
C SER A 163 -21.65 -22.99 -6.17
#